data_AF-A0A1M6S0B7-F1
#
_entry.id   AF-A0A1M6S0B7-F1
#
_cell.length_a   1.000
_cell.length_b   1.000
_cell.length_c   1.000
_cell.angle_alpha   90.00
_cell.angle_beta   90.00
_cell.angle_gamma   90.00
#
_symmetry.space_group_name_H-M   'P 1'
#
loop_
_entity.id
_entity.type
_entity.pdbx_description
1 polymer ?
#
loop_
_entity_poly.entity_id
_entity_poly.type
_entity_poly.pdbx_seq_one_letter_code
_entity_poly.pdbx_strand_id
1 'polypeptide(L)'
;MAKIIAPNKSYTGISASVAFCNGIAETENPTLVDWFKKHGYEVEEEKAEEEIVEEETAIDKMTIEELKTYAEERGIDLGKSTSQEGILKKIKDVEYGE
;
A
#
# COMPACT_ATOMS: atom_id res chain seq x y z
N MET A 1 5.22 -11.60 -12.02
CA MET A 1 6.65 -11.40 -11.77
C MET A 1 6.76 -10.53 -10.52
N ALA A 2 7.88 -10.55 -9.80
CA ALA A 2 8.11 -9.68 -8.65
C ALA A 2 9.28 -8.75 -8.94
N LYS A 3 9.08 -7.47 -8.70
CA LYS A 3 10.11 -6.43 -8.85
C LYS A 3 10.76 -6.19 -7.50
N ILE A 4 12.08 -6.37 -7.44
CA ILE A 4 12.90 -6.15 -6.26
C ILE A 4 13.62 -4.81 -6.41
N ILE A 5 13.46 -3.95 -5.42
CA ILE A 5 14.10 -2.65 -5.32
C ILE A 5 15.20 -2.73 -4.26
N ALA A 6 16.43 -2.47 -4.69
CA ALA A 6 17.59 -2.35 -3.84
C ALA A 6 17.53 -1.05 -3.03
N PRO A 7 18.04 -1.04 -1.79
CA PRO A 7 18.14 0.18 -0.98
C PRO A 7 18.96 1.28 -1.66
N ASN A 8 19.89 0.90 -2.54
CA ASN A 8 20.62 1.82 -3.39
C ASN A 8 19.99 1.87 -4.80
N LYS A 9 19.22 2.92 -5.07
CA LYS A 9 18.52 3.16 -6.35
C LYS A 9 19.43 3.37 -7.57
N SER A 10 20.74 3.43 -7.37
CA SER A 10 21.72 3.51 -8.48
C SER A 10 22.53 2.22 -8.61
N TYR A 11 22.20 1.17 -7.86
CA TYR A 11 22.93 -0.09 -7.90
C TYR A 11 22.69 -0.84 -9.20
N THR A 12 23.76 -1.10 -9.95
CA THR A 12 23.73 -1.93 -11.15
C THR A 12 24.72 -3.06 -10.96
N GLY A 13 24.25 -4.30 -10.96
CA GLY A 13 25.05 -5.46 -10.57
C GLY A 13 24.22 -6.73 -10.48
N ILE A 14 24.81 -7.81 -9.96
CA ILE A 14 24.13 -9.11 -9.79
C ILE A 14 24.12 -9.43 -8.30
N SER A 15 22.93 -9.60 -7.72
CA SER A 15 22.74 -10.01 -6.32
C SER A 15 21.89 -11.27 -6.27
N ALA A 16 22.35 -12.29 -5.54
CA ALA A 16 21.64 -13.57 -5.39
C ALA A 16 21.18 -14.18 -6.74
N SER A 17 22.04 -14.11 -7.77
CA SER A 17 21.75 -14.57 -9.15
C SER A 17 20.67 -13.77 -9.89
N VAL A 18 20.26 -12.62 -9.36
CA VAL A 18 19.33 -11.69 -9.99
C VAL A 18 20.08 -10.45 -10.44
N ALA A 19 19.88 -10.03 -11.69
CA ALA A 19 20.47 -8.82 -12.23
C ALA A 19 19.65 -7.60 -11.81
N PHE A 20 20.34 -6.60 -11.26
CA PHE A 20 19.83 -5.30 -10.89
C PHE A 20 20.28 -4.26 -11.90
N CYS A 21 19.37 -3.38 -12.29
CA CYS A 21 19.60 -2.23 -13.15
C CYS A 21 18.99 -0.99 -12.47
N ASN A 22 19.81 0.01 -12.15
CA ASN A 22 19.38 1.20 -11.39
C ASN A 22 18.56 0.85 -10.13
N GLY A 23 19.06 -0.10 -9.35
CA GLY A 23 18.44 -0.58 -8.13
C GLY A 23 17.18 -1.42 -8.34
N ILE A 24 16.78 -1.72 -9.57
CA ILE A 24 15.57 -2.51 -9.86
C ILE A 24 15.97 -3.86 -10.46
N ALA A 25 15.38 -4.93 -9.96
CA ALA A 25 15.55 -6.28 -10.45
C ALA A 25 14.18 -6.95 -10.61
N GLU A 26 14.08 -7.91 -11.50
CA GLU A 26 12.84 -8.68 -11.71
C GLU A 26 13.14 -10.15 -11.51
N THR A 27 12.28 -10.83 -10.75
CA THR A 27 12.39 -12.27 -10.52
C THR A 27 11.03 -12.93 -10.56
N GLU A 28 11.01 -14.17 -11.06
CA GLU A 28 9.84 -15.03 -11.03
C GLU A 28 9.94 -16.06 -9.89
N ASN A 29 11.06 -16.08 -9.17
CA ASN A 29 11.32 -17.07 -8.13
C ASN A 29 10.85 -16.55 -6.75
N PRO A 30 9.76 -17.10 -6.18
CA PRO A 30 9.21 -16.63 -4.91
C PRO A 30 10.17 -16.84 -3.73
N THR A 31 11.08 -17.81 -3.81
CA THR A 31 12.10 -18.03 -2.77
C THR A 31 13.11 -16.89 -2.70
N LEU A 32 13.46 -16.31 -3.86
CA LEU A 32 14.34 -15.15 -3.92
C LEU A 32 13.63 -13.91 -3.40
N VAL A 33 12.36 -13.71 -3.76
CA VAL A 33 11.52 -12.60 -3.27
C VAL A 33 11.49 -12.53 -1.74
N ASP A 34 11.18 -13.64 -1.07
CA ASP A 34 11.13 -13.70 0.40
C ASP A 34 12.52 -13.43 1.02
N TRP A 35 13.59 -13.94 0.38
CA TRP A 35 14.96 -13.66 0.81
C TRP A 35 15.28 -12.16 0.76
N PHE A 36 14.94 -11.49 -0.35
CA PHE A 36 15.13 -10.05 -0.52
C PHE A 36 14.32 -9.25 0.51
N LYS A 37 13.06 -9.60 0.72
CA LYS A 37 12.18 -8.97 1.73
C LYS A 37 12.77 -9.05 3.14
N LYS A 38 13.33 -10.21 3.52
CA LYS A 38 14.01 -10.42 4.81
C LYS A 38 15.35 -9.67 4.93
N HIS A 39 16.00 -9.41 3.80
CA HIS A 39 17.29 -8.71 3.74
C HIS A 39 17.16 -7.19 3.62
N GLY A 40 15.95 -6.63 3.72
CA GLY A 40 15.70 -5.19 3.69
C GLY A 40 15.64 -4.60 2.28
N TYR A 41 15.35 -5.44 1.28
CA TYR A 41 14.99 -4.99 -0.06
C TYR A 41 13.47 -4.82 -0.13
N GLU A 42 13.04 -3.80 -0.86
CA GLU A 42 11.64 -3.57 -1.12
C GLU A 42 11.21 -4.46 -2.29
N VAL A 43 10.12 -5.19 -2.15
CA VAL A 43 9.65 -6.11 -3.20
C VAL A 43 8.23 -5.75 -3.55
N GLU A 44 8.06 -5.22 -4.77
CA GLU A 44 6.78 -5.02 -5.42
C GLU A 44 6.42 -6.32 -6.13
N GLU A 45 5.67 -7.18 -5.47
CA GLU A 45 5.03 -8.29 -6.16
C GLU A 45 3.96 -7.68 -7.06
N GLU A 46 4.09 -7.77 -8.39
CA GLU A 46 3.00 -7.43 -9.33
C GLU A 46 1.91 -8.50 -9.22
N LYS A 47 1.33 -8.62 -8.04
CA LYS A 47 -0.03 -9.06 -7.86
C LYS A 47 -0.81 -7.77 -7.89
N ALA A 48 -1.43 -7.50 -9.04
CA ALA A 48 -2.43 -6.44 -9.14
C ALA A 48 -3.28 -6.45 -7.87
N GLU A 49 -3.49 -5.26 -7.27
CA GLU A 49 -4.25 -5.00 -6.03
C GLU A 49 -3.39 -4.76 -4.77
N GLU A 50 -2.54 -3.72 -4.76
CA GLU A 50 -2.12 -3.10 -3.49
C GLU A 50 -1.73 -1.61 -3.68
N GLU A 51 -2.58 -0.81 -4.33
CA GLU A 51 -2.47 0.66 -4.24
C GLU A 51 -3.64 1.28 -3.45
N ILE A 52 -4.62 0.48 -3.02
CA ILE A 52 -5.79 0.93 -2.26
C ILE A 52 -5.73 0.62 -0.76
N VAL A 53 -4.77 -0.17 -0.28
CA VAL A 53 -4.84 -0.77 1.07
C VAL A 53 -4.15 0.09 2.16
N GLU A 54 -3.17 0.92 1.79
CA GLU A 54 -2.43 1.72 2.78
C GLU A 54 -3.28 2.87 3.36
N GLU A 55 -4.08 3.54 2.52
CA GLU A 55 -5.03 4.56 2.99
C GLU A 55 -6.23 3.93 3.72
N GLU A 56 -6.72 2.79 3.22
CA GLU A 56 -7.88 2.13 3.82
C GLU A 56 -7.61 1.65 5.26
N THR A 57 -6.39 1.17 5.54
CA THR A 57 -5.97 0.78 6.90
C THR A 57 -5.63 1.97 7.81
N ALA A 58 -5.29 3.12 7.23
CA ALA A 58 -5.04 4.35 7.98
C ALA A 58 -6.36 4.96 8.48
N ILE A 59 -7.36 5.08 7.60
CA ILE A 59 -8.69 5.59 7.96
C ILE A 59 -9.37 4.66 8.98
N ASP A 60 -9.18 3.33 8.88
CA ASP A 60 -9.79 2.36 9.82
C ASP A 60 -9.28 2.50 11.26
N LYS A 61 -8.07 3.04 11.43
CA LYS A 61 -7.43 3.30 12.73
C LYS A 61 -7.72 4.70 13.29
N MET A 62 -8.37 5.58 12.54
CA MET A 62 -8.74 6.92 13.00
C MET A 62 -9.91 6.87 13.99
N THR A 63 -9.96 7.84 14.90
CA THR A 63 -11.06 7.97 15.85
C THR A 63 -12.31 8.57 15.20
N ILE A 64 -13.47 8.44 15.85
CA ILE A 64 -14.73 9.04 15.38
C ILE A 64 -14.59 10.55 15.11
N GLU A 65 -13.78 11.26 15.89
CA GLU A 65 -13.56 12.71 15.74
C GLU A 65 -12.74 13.04 14.50
N GLU A 66 -11.67 12.29 14.26
CA GLU A 66 -10.83 12.41 13.07
C GLU A 66 -11.62 12.07 11.81
N LEU A 67 -12.40 10.98 11.84
CA LEU A 67 -13.26 10.58 10.73
C LEU A 67 -14.35 11.60 10.42
N LYS A 68 -14.92 12.26 11.43
CA LYS A 68 -15.88 13.36 11.22
C LYS A 68 -15.23 14.57 10.57
N THR A 69 -14.05 14.93 11.04
CA THR A 69 -13.27 16.05 10.47
C THR A 69 -12.92 15.75 9.01
N TYR A 70 -12.45 14.53 8.74
CA TYR A 70 -12.13 14.06 7.40
C TYR A 70 -13.34 14.14 6.46
N ALA A 71 -14.49 13.66 6.93
CA ALA A 71 -15.74 13.74 6.17
C ALA A 71 -16.17 15.19 5.92
N GLU A 72 -16.06 16.08 6.91
CA GLU A 72 -16.45 17.48 6.77
C GLU A 72 -15.53 18.25 5.79
N GLU A 73 -14.21 18.05 5.88
CA GLU A 73 -13.21 18.62 4.97
C GLU A 73 -13.45 18.18 3.51
N ARG A 74 -13.86 16.92 3.32
CA ARG A 74 -14.16 16.34 2.01
C ARG A 74 -15.60 16.55 1.56
N GLY A 75 -16.45 17.16 2.40
CA GLY A 75 -17.88 17.37 2.11
C GLY A 75 -18.71 16.08 2.02
N ILE A 76 -18.29 15.02 2.71
CA ILE A 76 -18.93 13.70 2.74
C ILE A 76 -20.13 13.72 3.71
N ASP A 77 -21.31 13.34 3.22
CA ASP A 77 -22.52 13.26 4.04
C ASP A 77 -22.53 11.99 4.90
N LEU A 78 -22.24 12.16 6.20
CA LEU A 78 -22.26 11.07 7.17
C LEU A 78 -23.68 10.60 7.55
N GLY A 79 -24.73 11.33 7.13
CA GLY A 79 -26.12 11.01 7.44
C GLY A 79 -26.39 10.81 8.94
N LYS A 80 -26.94 9.64 9.29
CA LYS A 80 -27.22 9.23 10.68
C LYS A 80 -26.12 8.39 11.31
N SER A 81 -24.97 8.24 10.65
CA SER A 81 -23.87 7.44 11.17
C SER A 81 -23.20 8.13 12.35
N THR A 82 -23.33 7.56 13.54
CA THR A 82 -22.67 8.04 14.78
C THR A 82 -21.60 7.09 15.29
N SER A 83 -21.47 5.90 14.70
CA SER A 83 -20.46 4.88 15.03
C SER A 83 -19.28 4.97 14.06
N GLN A 84 -18.06 4.70 14.57
CA GLN A 84 -16.81 4.67 13.80
C GLN A 84 -16.98 3.91 12.47
N GLU A 85 -17.41 2.64 12.52
CA GLU A 85 -17.61 1.81 11.33
C GLU A 85 -18.62 2.39 10.34
N GLY A 86 -19.71 2.99 10.83
CA GLY A 86 -20.75 3.59 9.98
C GLY A 86 -20.27 4.85 9.27
N ILE A 87 -19.36 5.60 9.88
CA ILE A 87 -18.73 6.80 9.32
C ILE A 87 -17.67 6.38 8.30
N LEU A 88 -16.79 5.44 8.69
CA LEU A 88 -15.78 4.81 7.83
C LEU A 88 -16.38 4.25 6.54
N LYS A 89 -17.47 3.49 6.65
CA LYS A 89 -18.14 2.92 5.48
C LYS A 89 -18.61 4.01 4.52
N LYS A 90 -19.09 5.15 5.02
CA LYS A 90 -19.55 6.27 4.20
C LYS A 90 -18.39 6.97 3.49
N ILE A 91 -17.28 7.14 4.19
CA ILE A 91 -16.06 7.70 3.62
C ILE A 91 -15.52 6.80 2.51
N LYS A 92 -15.34 5.51 2.81
CA LYS A 92 -14.86 4.51 1.83
C LYS A 92 -15.79 4.38 0.62
N ASP A 93 -17.11 4.41 0.83
CA ASP A 93 -18.13 4.33 -0.24
C ASP A 93 -18.06 5.53 -1.20
N VAL A 94 -17.59 6.69 -0.74
CA VAL A 94 -17.40 7.87 -1.60
C VAL A 94 -16.02 7.88 -2.25
N GLU A 95 -14.97 7.50 -1.52
CA GLU A 95 -13.59 7.53 -2.04
C GLU A 95 -13.24 6.39 -2.99
N TYR A 96 -13.79 5.20 -2.74
CA TYR A 96 -13.53 4.00 -3.54
C TYR A 96 -14.76 3.55 -4.35
N GLY A 97 -15.84 4.33 -4.30
CA GLY A 97 -17.08 4.05 -5.04
C GLY A 97 -17.11 4.71 -6.41
N GLU A 98 -16.24 4.28 -7.33
CA GLU A 98 -16.45 4.37 -8.79
C GLU A 98 -15.97 3.09 -9.49
#